data_AF-A0A932CIW2-F1
#
_entry.id   AF-A0A932CIW2-F1
#
_cell.length_a   1.000
_cell.length_b   1.000
_cell.length_c   1.000
_cell.angle_alpha   90.00
_cell.angle_beta   90.00
_cell.angle_gamma   90.00
#
_symmetry.space_group_name_H-M   'P 1'
#
loop_
_entity.id
_entity.type
_entity.pdbx_description
1 polymer ?
#
loop_
_entity_poly.entity_id
_entity_poly.type
_entity_poly.pdbx_seq_one_letter_code
_entity_poly.pdbx_strand_id
1 'polypeptide(L)' 'MSSEATLTIYTHPDCPYSAAAKDDFDRQGIAYREIDVSQDPEAAKELERLTGGERITPVIVEGAQVIVGYMGVG' A
#
# COMPACT_ATOMS: atom_id res chain seq x y z
N MET A 1 14.45 -18.80 -8.64
CA MET A 1 14.47 -17.76 -7.58
C MET A 1 14.23 -16.45 -8.30
N SER A 2 13.16 -15.70 -8.12
CA SER A 2 12.04 -15.81 -7.18
C SER A 2 10.86 -15.14 -7.90
N SER A 3 9.64 -15.56 -7.58
CA SER A 3 8.41 -15.01 -8.16
C SER A 3 8.47 -13.49 -8.24
N GLU A 4 8.24 -12.96 -9.43
CA GLU A 4 8.08 -11.54 -9.75
C GLU A 4 6.79 -11.02 -9.09
N ALA A 5 6.74 -11.03 -7.76
CA ALA A 5 5.63 -10.50 -7.01
C ALA A 5 5.65 -8.99 -7.17
N THR A 6 4.72 -8.46 -7.95
CA THR A 6 4.57 -7.02 -8.13
C THR A 6 4.04 -6.43 -6.83
N LEU A 7 4.89 -5.74 -6.08
CA LEU A 7 4.48 -5.03 -4.88
C LEU A 7 3.63 -3.82 -5.28
N THR A 8 2.42 -3.72 -4.74
CA THR A 8 1.53 -2.58 -4.95
C THR A 8 1.31 -1.89 -3.61
N ILE A 9 1.53 -0.59 -3.55
CA ILE A 9 1.25 0.21 -2.36
C ILE A 9 0.09 1.17 -2.65
N TYR A 10 -0.98 1.02 -1.88
CA TYR A 10 -2.07 1.98 -1.83
C TYR A 10 -1.71 3.09 -0.86
N THR A 11 -1.76 4.32 -1.34
CA THR A 11 -1.35 5.52 -0.63
C THR A 11 -2.48 6.54 -0.61
N HIS A 12 -2.38 7.50 0.31
CA HIS A 12 -3.27 8.65 0.36
C HIS A 12 -2.43 9.93 0.53
N PRO A 13 -2.71 11.02 -0.19
CA PRO A 13 -1.95 12.27 -0.10
C PRO A 13 -1.98 12.88 1.31
N ASP A 14 -3.09 12.72 2.03
CA ASP A 14 -3.22 13.19 3.42
C ASP A 14 -2.59 12.25 4.46
N CYS A 15 -1.83 11.22 4.06
CA CYS A 15 -1.25 10.23 4.98
C CYS A 15 0.29 10.28 5.00
N PRO A 16 0.92 10.77 6.09
CA PRO A 16 2.38 10.85 6.19
C PRO A 16 3.05 9.47 6.23
N TYR A 17 2.37 8.44 6.72
CA TYR A 17 2.89 7.06 6.75
C TYR A 17 3.07 6.48 5.34
N SER A 18 2.25 6.92 4.38
CA SER A 18 2.38 6.49 2.98
C SER A 18 3.70 6.99 2.37
N ALA A 19 4.10 8.23 2.68
CA ALA A 19 5.39 8.76 2.25
C ALA A 19 6.57 8.00 2.87
N ALA A 20 6.48 7.65 4.16
CA ALA A 20 7.51 6.88 4.85
C ALA A 20 7.69 5.47 4.24
N ALA A 21 6.58 4.80 3.91
CA ALA A 21 6.61 3.48 3.28
C ALA A 21 7.29 3.48 1.91
N LYS A 22 6.98 4.48 1.08
CA LYS A 22 7.60 4.66 -0.24
C LYS A 22 9.11 4.89 -0.12
N ASP A 23 9.50 5.82 0.74
CA ASP A 23 10.91 6.16 0.98
C ASP A 23 11.72 4.95 1.47
N ASP A 24 11.11 4.08 2.28
CA ASP A 24 11.74 2.84 2.72
C ASP A 24 11.88 1.81 1.58
N PHE A 25 10.85 1.62 0.75
CA PHE A 25 10.95 0.76 -0.42
C PHE A 25 11.98 1.27 -1.44
N ASP A 26 12.03 2.57 -1.66
CA ASP A 26 13.03 3.22 -2.52
C ASP A 26 14.44 2.98 -1.96
N ARG A 27 14.63 3.14 -0.64
CA ARG A 27 15.90 2.84 0.04
C ARG A 27 16.32 1.37 -0.09
N GLN A 28 15.34 0.45 -0.04
CA GLN A 28 15.58 -0.98 -0.20
C GLN A 28 15.78 -1.40 -1.67
N GLY A 29 15.51 -0.51 -2.63
CA GLY A 29 15.55 -0.82 -4.06
C GLY A 29 14.44 -1.79 -4.49
N ILE A 30 13.32 -1.80 -3.77
CA ILE A 30 12.16 -2.64 -4.07
C ILE A 30 11.34 -1.92 -5.14
N ALA A 31 11.09 -2.59 -6.26
CA ALA A 31 10.18 -2.08 -7.27
C ALA A 31 8.73 -2.23 -6.79
N TYR A 32 7.99 -1.12 -6.75
CA TYR A 32 6.58 -1.12 -6.37
C TYR A 32 5.72 -0.25 -7.28
N ARG A 33 4.42 -0.55 -7.28
CA ARG A 33 3.39 0.24 -7.95
C ARG A 33 2.66 1.09 -6.92
N GLU A 34 2.80 2.40 -7.00
CA GLU A 34 2.02 3.34 -6.21
C GLU A 34 0.61 3.52 -6.79
N ILE A 35 -0.41 3.40 -5.94
CA ILE A 35 -1.81 3.71 -6.28
C ILE A 35 -2.32 4.75 -5.28
N ASP A 36 -2.72 5.92 -5.78
CA ASP A 36 -3.35 6.95 -4.95
C ASP A 36 -4.86 6.73 -4.92
N VAL A 37 -5.37 6.31 -3.76
CA VAL A 37 -6.80 6.03 -3.56
C VAL A 37 -7.66 7.30 -3.52
N SER A 38 -7.07 8.48 -3.35
CA SER A 38 -7.80 9.75 -3.42
C SER A 38 -8.14 10.15 -4.86
N GLN A 39 -7.31 9.71 -5.82
CA GLN A 39 -7.50 10.00 -7.25
C GLN A 39 -8.27 8.88 -7.96
N ASP A 40 -8.25 7.67 -7.40
CA ASP A 40 -8.96 6.51 -7.96
C ASP A 40 -10.03 5.98 -6.98
N PRO A 41 -11.33 6.27 -7.23
CA PRO A 41 -12.41 5.78 -6.38
C PRO A 41 -12.59 4.26 -6.43
N GLU A 42 -12.12 3.56 -7.47
CA GLU A 42 -12.12 2.09 -7.49
C GLU A 42 -11.03 1.54 -6.56
N ALA A 43 -9.85 2.17 -6.54
CA ALA A 43 -8.79 1.83 -5.59
C ALA A 43 -9.21 2.08 -4.14
N ALA A 44 -10.00 3.13 -3.87
CA ALA A 44 -10.57 3.37 -2.54
C ALA A 44 -11.53 2.26 -2.09
N LYS A 45 -12.39 1.76 -3.00
CA LYS A 45 -13.26 0.61 -2.70
C LYS A 45 -12.46 -0.67 -2.47
N GLU A 46 -11.39 -0.86 -3.21
CA GLU A 46 -10.51 -2.02 -3.02
C GLU A 46 -9.79 -1.92 -1.68
N LEU A 47 -9.27 -0.75 -1.32
CA LEU A 47 -8.69 -0.49 0.00
C LEU A 47 -9.68 -0.83 1.11
N GLU A 48 -10.91 -0.31 1.06
CA GLU A 48 -11.96 -0.64 2.03
C GLU A 48 -12.24 -2.14 2.10
N ARG A 49 -12.21 -2.87 0.96
CA ARG A 49 -12.36 -4.33 0.97
C ARG A 49 -11.18 -5.04 1.64
N LEU A 50 -9.95 -4.59 1.38
CA LEU A 50 -8.73 -5.18 1.91
C LEU A 50 -8.59 -4.97 3.42
N THR A 51 -9.08 -3.85 3.94
CA THR A 51 -9.03 -3.47 5.36
C THR A 51 -10.27 -3.87 6.15
N GLY A 52 -11.30 -4.43 5.51
CA GLY A 52 -12.56 -4.81 6.18
C GLY A 52 -13.52 -3.65 6.47
N GLY A 53 -13.41 -2.55 5.72
CA GLY A 53 -14.29 -1.38 5.78
C GLY A 53 -13.60 -0.10 6.23
N GLU A 54 -12.30 -0.14 6.50
CA GLU A 54 -11.55 1.01 7.03
C GLU A 54 -10.69 1.68 5.95
N ARG A 55 -10.58 3.01 5.97
CA ARG A 55 -9.69 3.73 5.04
C ARG A 55 -8.30 3.92 5.63
N ILE A 56 -7.68 2.82 6.02
CA ILE A 56 -6.33 2.84 6.58
C ILE A 56 -5.34 2.82 5.42
N THR A 57 -4.38 3.74 5.44
CA THR A 57 -3.27 3.79 4.49
C THR A 57 -1.96 3.98 5.26
N PRO A 58 -0.84 3.50 4.72
CA PRO A 58 -0.72 2.75 3.46
C PRO A 58 -1.15 1.28 3.59
N VAL A 59 -1.58 0.68 2.48
CA VAL A 59 -1.83 -0.77 2.36
C VAL A 59 -0.90 -1.33 1.32
N ILE A 60 -0.16 -2.36 1.66
CA ILE A 60 0.83 -2.98 0.80
C ILE A 60 0.31 -4.34 0.37
N VAL A 61 0.32 -4.61 -0.93
CA VAL A 61 -0.13 -5.85 -1.52
C VAL A 61 1.03 -6.45 -2.30
N GLU A 62 1.49 -7.62 -1.86
CA GLU A 62 2.55 -8.38 -2.51
C GLU A 62 1.99 -9.73 -2.96
N GLY A 63 1.56 -9.81 -4.22
CA GLY A 63 0.94 -11.01 -4.78
C GLY A 63 -0.36 -11.39 -4.06
N ALA A 64 -0.28 -12.40 -3.18
CA ALA A 64 -1.42 -12.87 -2.38
C ALA A 64 -1.39 -12.35 -0.93
N GLN A 65 -0.32 -11.66 -0.52
CA GLN A 65 -0.20 -11.08 0.81
C GLN A 65 -0.72 -9.64 0.81
N VAL A 66 -1.54 -9.33 1.80
CA VAL A 66 -2.08 -7.99 2.03
C VAL A 66 -1.63 -7.58 3.43
N ILE A 67 -0.87 -6.48 3.49
CA ILE A 67 -0.34 -5.89 4.70
C ILE A 67 -1.06 -4.55 4.87
N VAL A 68 -1.89 -4.46 5.90
CA VAL A 68 -2.62 -3.22 6.22
C VAL A 68 -1.81 -2.42 7.23
N GLY A 69 -1.56 -1.15 6.90
CA GLY A 69 -0.75 -0.25 7.72
C GLY A 69 0.76 -0.40 7.48
N TYR A 70 1.50 0.61 7.92
CA TYR A 70 2.95 0.63 7.88
C TYR A 70 3.48 0.94 9.29
N MET A 71 4.41 0.12 9.78
CA MET A 71 4.93 0.13 11.17
C MET A 71 4.03 -0.43 12.27
N GLY A 72 3.16 -1.41 11.97
CA GLY A 72 2.65 -2.35 12.97
C GLY A 72 1.79 -1.74 14.09
N VAL A 73 1.05 -0.67 13.83
CA VAL A 73 -0.03 -0.25 14.72
C VAL A 73 -1.26 -1.08 14.38
N GLY A 74 -1.28 -2.29 14.94
CA GLY A 74 -2.51 -3.06 15.16
C GLY A 74 -3.14 -2.69 16.51
#